data_AF-A0A5N5T8E0-F1
#
_entry.id   AF-A0A5N5T8E0-F1
#
_cell.length_a   1.000
_cell.length_b   1.000
_cell.length_c   1.000
_cell.angle_alpha   90.00
_cell.angle_beta   90.00
_cell.angle_gamma   90.00
#
_symmetry.space_group_name_H-M   'P 1'
#
loop_
_entity.id
_entity.type
_entity.pdbx_description
1 polymer ?
#
loop_
_entity_poly.entity_id
_entity_poly.type
_entity_poly.pdbx_seq_one_letter_code
_entity_poly.pdbx_strand_id
1 'polypeptide(L)'
;MTLHTIPVNYADLPTWATTFHQNEMTLVLIQDPALATEFYYYGPGRRGKESDVFIKWSSPFLVPIDQPDNADDYVVGNQFLQNNTVYPDFLKPATVDWWANELEFFHELVNFDGIWLDEDEPSNFGTDTDASFPDTGRAALQCPVNFLDDPPYATLAAFDDANTVKRLSDGTLCMAAAHSNGSATFYHYDVHSLYGYYQSKATFEALSTLVRPGIRPFVVMRSTFPGSGQFGAHTLADNNATWEDLRISILGIIEFNFFGIPFTGAEVCGFNGEPDEELCARWMQLGAFYPLDRNHNTNGTADQDPARPGWDLVTRVSKDALKIRYRYLPYFYTVLHSAHMYGHTAIRPLFSVFPSDLVARGIEDQFMWGSGLLVAPVLQQGTSYKEVYFPRAVWYDLLEGFIEAHGPSLYSVFAPIDVIPLYVRGGSILPFHEPGITTTESRQNKFGLTIALDEDQFAQGELYWDDGLLEPNMENAYIGNFIYNLGELTLTIEYNAEAANAIVLNFINIYGYPDEPSEVYINGDLSESSNWIYNNQTRVLNFAVSLPLNEEFVVEFV
;
A
#
# COMPACT_ATOMS: atom_id res chain seq x y z
N MET A 1 1.10 19.97 5.23
CA MET A 1 1.32 21.31 4.59
C MET A 1 0.26 22.27 5.12
N THR A 2 0.60 23.45 5.64
CA THR A 2 -0.44 24.42 6.04
C THR A 2 -0.88 25.25 4.84
N LEU A 3 -2.15 25.65 4.77
CA LEU A 3 -2.65 26.61 3.77
C LEU A 3 -1.83 27.91 3.71
N HIS A 4 -1.05 28.22 4.76
CA HIS A 4 -0.14 29.36 4.81
C HIS A 4 1.17 29.19 4.02
N THR A 5 1.64 27.96 3.75
CA THR A 5 2.90 27.74 3.01
C THR A 5 2.71 27.70 1.50
N ILE A 6 1.50 27.39 1.03
CA ILE A 6 1.16 27.35 -0.40
C ILE A 6 1.45 28.69 -1.08
N PRO A 7 1.00 29.86 -0.58
CA PRO A 7 1.16 31.12 -1.30
C PRO A 7 2.61 31.64 -1.38
N VAL A 8 3.57 31.06 -0.65
CA VAL A 8 4.95 31.58 -0.55
C VAL A 8 5.92 30.72 -1.34
N ASN A 9 5.99 29.41 -1.04
CA ASN A 9 6.96 28.51 -1.66
C ASN A 9 6.34 27.56 -2.70
N TYR A 10 5.01 27.43 -2.73
CA TYR A 10 4.29 26.47 -3.57
C TYR A 10 3.08 27.13 -4.26
N ALA A 11 3.20 28.40 -4.66
CA ALA A 11 2.07 29.20 -5.14
C ALA A 11 1.47 28.65 -6.45
N ASP A 12 2.25 27.85 -7.17
CA ASP A 12 1.92 27.15 -8.40
C ASP A 12 1.42 25.71 -8.17
N LEU A 13 1.30 25.23 -6.93
CA LEU A 13 0.81 23.88 -6.62
C LEU A 13 -0.55 23.56 -7.28
N PRO A 14 -1.55 24.46 -7.34
CA PRO A 14 -2.78 24.21 -8.10
C PRO A 14 -2.55 23.96 -9.60
N THR A 15 -1.55 24.64 -10.17
CA THR A 15 -1.15 24.46 -11.58
C THR A 15 -0.44 23.12 -11.77
N TRP A 16 0.36 22.69 -10.80
CA TRP A 16 0.99 21.37 -10.82
C TRP A 16 -0.03 20.23 -10.71
N ALA A 17 -1.04 20.35 -9.84
CA ALA A 17 -2.13 19.38 -9.77
C ALA A 17 -2.79 19.16 -11.14
N THR A 18 -3.12 20.26 -11.84
CA THR A 18 -3.66 20.21 -13.21
C THR A 18 -2.68 19.55 -14.19
N THR A 19 -1.39 19.86 -14.06
CA THR A 19 -0.33 19.30 -14.92
C THR A 19 -0.20 17.79 -14.71
N PHE A 20 -0.26 17.30 -13.46
CA PHE A 20 -0.23 15.88 -13.15
C PHE A 20 -1.42 15.17 -13.80
N HIS A 21 -2.63 15.70 -13.68
CA HIS A 21 -3.82 15.12 -14.32
C HIS A 21 -3.74 15.09 -15.84
N GLN A 22 -3.18 16.13 -16.47
CA GLN A 22 -2.94 16.15 -17.93
C GLN A 22 -1.94 15.10 -18.40
N ASN A 23 -1.06 14.64 -17.51
CA ASN A 23 -0.12 13.55 -17.74
C ASN A 23 -0.61 12.22 -17.14
N GLU A 24 -1.90 12.11 -16.83
CA GLU A 24 -2.54 10.90 -16.31
C GLU A 24 -1.95 10.39 -14.98
N MET A 25 -1.37 11.31 -14.20
CA MET A 25 -0.86 11.07 -12.85
C MET A 25 -1.81 11.60 -11.80
N THR A 26 -1.66 11.12 -10.57
CA THR A 26 -2.44 11.54 -9.40
C THR A 26 -1.59 12.35 -8.41
N LEU A 27 -2.24 13.18 -7.60
CA LEU A 27 -1.60 13.97 -6.55
C LEU A 27 -2.12 13.53 -5.17
N VAL A 28 -1.23 13.05 -4.31
CA VAL A 28 -1.55 12.69 -2.92
C VAL A 28 -0.84 13.67 -1.99
N LEU A 29 -1.56 14.22 -1.00
CA LEU A 29 -1.02 15.23 -0.08
C LEU A 29 -1.02 14.73 1.36
N ILE A 30 0.04 15.05 2.09
CA ILE A 30 0.14 14.80 3.52
C ILE A 30 -0.75 15.75 4.33
N GLN A 31 -1.44 15.22 5.33
CA GLN A 31 -2.31 15.94 6.22
C GLN A 31 -2.16 15.46 7.67
N ASP A 32 -1.55 16.30 8.49
CA ASP A 32 -1.41 16.08 9.93
C ASP A 32 -2.71 16.45 10.66
N PRO A 33 -3.04 15.81 11.79
CA PRO A 33 -4.21 16.16 12.59
C PRO A 33 -4.03 17.48 13.36
N ALA A 34 -2.81 17.82 13.78
CA ALA A 34 -2.57 18.94 14.68
C ALA A 34 -2.74 20.30 13.97
N LEU A 35 -3.42 21.26 14.63
CA LEU A 35 -3.65 22.61 14.11
C LEU A 35 -2.99 23.67 14.98
N ALA A 36 -2.42 24.69 14.36
CA ALA A 36 -1.87 25.84 15.09
C ALA A 36 -2.95 26.58 15.89
N THR A 37 -2.61 27.03 17.09
CA THR A 37 -3.48 27.82 17.98
C THR A 37 -3.76 29.24 17.49
N GLU A 38 -3.29 29.66 16.31
CA GLU A 38 -3.46 31.00 15.74
C GLU A 38 -4.86 31.24 15.15
N PHE A 39 -5.91 30.94 15.91
CA PHE A 39 -7.30 30.94 15.44
C PHE A 39 -7.78 32.26 14.80
N TYR A 40 -7.14 33.38 15.10
CA TYR A 40 -7.51 34.65 14.47
C TYR A 40 -7.11 34.73 12.98
N TYR A 41 -5.94 34.18 12.63
CA TYR A 41 -5.36 34.26 11.28
C TYR A 41 -5.50 32.96 10.49
N TYR A 42 -5.65 31.83 11.19
CA TYR A 42 -5.71 30.51 10.59
C TYR A 42 -7.16 30.02 10.47
N GLY A 43 -7.68 30.03 9.24
CA GLY A 43 -9.08 29.71 8.91
C GLY A 43 -9.58 28.36 9.45
N PRO A 44 -8.88 27.24 9.19
CA PRO A 44 -9.25 25.92 9.70
C PRO A 44 -9.34 25.88 11.22
N GLY A 45 -8.34 26.46 11.90
CA GLY A 45 -8.33 26.55 13.37
C GLY A 45 -9.50 27.38 13.90
N ARG A 46 -9.82 28.52 13.26
CA ARG A 46 -10.96 29.37 13.63
C ARG A 46 -12.28 28.62 13.56
N ARG A 47 -12.56 27.98 12.43
CA ARG A 47 -13.81 27.23 12.20
C ARG A 47 -13.89 26.01 13.12
N GLY A 48 -12.77 25.35 13.38
CA GLY A 48 -12.69 24.27 14.36
C GLY A 48 -13.05 24.74 15.77
N LYS A 49 -12.55 25.92 16.17
CA LYS A 49 -12.91 26.54 17.46
C LYS A 49 -14.40 26.92 17.51
N GLU A 50 -14.93 27.52 16.46
CA GLU A 50 -16.37 27.88 16.36
C GLU A 50 -17.29 26.65 16.46
N SER A 51 -16.83 25.49 15.99
CA SER A 51 -17.55 24.20 16.01
C SER A 51 -17.19 23.30 17.20
N ASP A 52 -16.34 23.77 18.13
CA ASP A 52 -15.89 23.04 19.32
C ASP A 52 -15.26 21.65 19.06
N VAL A 53 -14.42 21.56 18.02
CA VAL A 53 -13.92 20.26 17.50
C VAL A 53 -12.73 19.68 18.26
N PHE A 54 -12.01 20.47 19.04
CA PHE A 54 -10.73 20.05 19.63
C PHE A 54 -10.90 19.21 20.91
N ILE A 55 -9.88 18.41 21.22
CA ILE A 55 -9.72 17.68 22.48
C ILE A 55 -9.57 18.68 23.63
N LYS A 56 -10.22 18.40 24.76
CA LYS A 56 -10.27 19.27 25.94
C LYS A 56 -9.63 18.64 27.15
N TRP A 57 -9.26 19.47 28.12
CA TRP A 57 -8.98 18.99 29.46
C TRP A 57 -10.27 18.45 30.11
N SER A 58 -10.17 17.31 30.79
CA SER A 58 -11.34 16.70 31.47
C SER A 58 -11.86 17.51 32.66
N SER A 59 -11.07 18.48 33.14
CA SER A 59 -11.46 19.39 34.21
C SER A 59 -10.77 20.74 34.04
N PRO A 60 -11.45 21.86 34.35
CA PRO A 60 -10.83 23.20 34.35
C PRO A 60 -9.61 23.32 35.28
N PHE A 61 -9.50 22.46 36.30
CA PHE A 61 -8.36 22.45 37.21
C PHE A 61 -7.09 21.81 36.62
N LEU A 62 -7.22 21.14 35.47
CA LEU A 62 -6.10 20.53 34.76
C LEU A 62 -5.54 21.42 33.66
N VAL A 63 -6.22 22.53 33.32
CA VAL A 63 -5.74 23.49 32.33
C VAL A 63 -4.47 24.17 32.88
N PRO A 64 -3.31 24.07 32.18
CA PRO A 64 -2.08 24.72 32.63
C PRO A 64 -2.26 26.24 32.74
N ILE A 65 -1.66 26.84 33.78
CA ILE A 65 -1.76 28.29 34.05
C ILE A 65 -1.09 29.12 32.93
N ASP A 66 -0.07 28.55 32.30
CA ASP A 66 0.71 29.13 31.22
C ASP A 66 0.22 28.74 29.81
N GLN A 67 -0.92 28.05 29.71
CA GLN A 67 -1.56 27.77 28.42
C GLN A 67 -1.96 29.09 27.73
N PRO A 68 -1.85 29.19 26.39
CA PRO A 68 -2.31 30.37 25.66
C PRO A 68 -3.79 30.68 25.92
N ASP A 69 -4.11 31.93 26.31
CA ASP A 69 -5.48 32.37 26.64
C ASP A 69 -6.50 32.10 25.53
N ASN A 70 -6.06 32.09 24.27
CA ASN A 70 -6.93 31.86 23.13
C ASN A 70 -7.24 30.38 22.88
N ALA A 71 -6.62 29.45 23.61
CA ALA A 71 -6.85 28.01 23.52
C ALA A 71 -7.96 27.51 24.46
N ASP A 72 -8.64 28.39 25.20
CA ASP A 72 -9.75 28.05 26.10
C ASP A 72 -9.40 26.85 27.02
N ASP A 73 -10.21 25.79 27.02
CA ASP A 73 -10.00 24.54 27.76
C ASP A 73 -9.43 23.40 26.89
N TYR A 74 -8.92 23.71 25.69
CA TYR A 74 -8.31 22.71 24.81
C TYR A 74 -6.97 22.21 25.36
N VAL A 75 -6.62 20.97 25.01
CA VAL A 75 -5.27 20.45 25.28
C VAL A 75 -4.31 21.04 24.24
N VAL A 76 -3.28 21.73 24.73
CA VAL A 76 -2.29 22.42 23.90
C VAL A 76 -0.98 21.67 23.92
N GLY A 77 -0.52 21.26 22.74
CA GLY A 77 0.72 20.53 22.53
C GLY A 77 1.68 21.23 21.57
N ASN A 78 2.61 20.44 21.04
CA ASN A 78 3.62 20.87 20.06
C ASN A 78 3.73 19.85 18.94
N GLN A 79 3.88 20.37 17.73
CA GLN A 79 4.14 19.62 16.51
C GLN A 79 5.07 20.44 15.60
N PHE A 80 5.30 20.00 14.36
CA PHE A 80 6.15 20.68 13.37
C PHE A 80 5.78 22.15 13.07
N LEU A 81 4.59 22.62 13.46
CA LEU A 81 4.16 24.01 13.31
C LEU A 81 4.97 24.96 14.20
N GLN A 82 5.07 26.24 13.84
CA GLN A 82 5.84 27.23 14.62
C GLN A 82 5.20 27.54 15.99
N ASN A 83 3.87 27.54 16.06
CA ASN A 83 3.12 27.81 17.28
C ASN A 83 2.61 26.52 17.91
N ASN A 84 2.17 26.60 19.17
CA ASN A 84 1.54 25.46 19.83
C ASN A 84 0.35 24.94 19.02
N THR A 85 0.02 23.67 19.25
CA THR A 85 -1.02 22.97 18.49
C THR A 85 -2.17 22.50 19.35
N VAL A 86 -3.34 22.39 18.74
CA VAL A 86 -4.52 21.72 19.26
C VAL A 86 -4.87 20.54 18.35
N TYR A 87 -5.59 19.56 18.90
CA TYR A 87 -5.85 18.28 18.26
C TYR A 87 -7.35 18.09 18.08
N PRO A 88 -7.86 17.84 16.87
CA PRO A 88 -9.27 17.51 16.63
C PRO A 88 -9.67 16.24 17.37
N ASP A 89 -10.89 16.21 17.89
CA ASP A 89 -11.48 15.02 18.51
C ASP A 89 -12.40 14.31 17.51
N PHE A 90 -11.85 13.36 16.76
CA PHE A 90 -12.58 12.61 15.72
C PHE A 90 -13.68 11.70 16.24
N LEU A 91 -13.87 11.57 17.56
CA LEU A 91 -15.08 10.93 18.11
C LEU A 91 -16.32 11.83 17.99
N LYS A 92 -16.15 13.16 17.92
CA LYS A 92 -17.26 14.11 17.83
C LYS A 92 -17.82 14.15 16.41
N PRO A 93 -19.15 14.03 16.23
CA PRO A 93 -19.78 14.24 14.92
C PRO A 93 -19.45 15.61 14.30
N ALA A 94 -19.42 16.67 15.12
CA ALA A 94 -19.06 18.02 14.66
C ALA A 94 -17.62 18.11 14.10
N THR A 95 -16.71 17.27 14.59
CA THR A 95 -15.33 17.21 14.08
C THR A 95 -15.28 16.51 12.74
N VAL A 96 -16.07 15.45 12.54
CA VAL A 96 -16.19 14.76 11.25
C VAL A 96 -16.73 15.72 10.19
N ASP A 97 -17.81 16.45 10.51
CA ASP A 97 -18.40 17.44 9.61
C ASP A 97 -17.41 18.57 9.30
N TRP A 98 -16.75 19.12 10.33
CA TRP A 98 -15.73 20.15 10.15
C TRP A 98 -14.58 19.66 9.27
N TRP A 99 -14.05 18.47 9.53
CA TRP A 99 -12.94 17.89 8.78
C TRP A 99 -13.28 17.70 7.30
N ALA A 100 -14.48 17.19 7.00
CA ALA A 100 -14.94 17.03 5.64
C ALA A 100 -14.99 18.37 4.89
N ASN A 101 -15.53 19.41 5.52
CA ASN A 101 -15.57 20.76 4.94
C ASN A 101 -14.15 21.35 4.73
N GLU A 102 -13.22 21.14 5.66
CA GLU A 102 -11.84 21.60 5.49
C GLU A 102 -11.15 20.91 4.30
N LEU A 103 -11.35 19.60 4.13
CA LEU A 103 -10.83 18.85 2.99
C LEU A 103 -11.47 19.33 1.67
N GLU A 104 -12.78 19.60 1.65
CA GLU A 104 -13.47 20.15 0.48
C GLU A 104 -12.91 21.54 0.11
N PHE A 105 -12.81 22.46 1.08
CA PHE A 105 -12.21 23.78 0.84
C PHE A 105 -10.77 23.68 0.33
N PHE A 106 -10.00 22.72 0.83
CA PHE A 106 -8.64 22.54 0.36
C PHE A 106 -8.60 21.95 -1.05
N HIS A 107 -9.51 21.04 -1.37
CA HIS A 107 -9.62 20.43 -2.71
C HIS A 107 -10.03 21.45 -3.78
N GLU A 108 -10.89 22.42 -3.44
CA GLU A 108 -11.22 23.55 -4.32
C GLU A 108 -10.00 24.41 -4.68
N LEU A 109 -8.99 24.46 -3.79
CA LEU A 109 -7.75 25.19 -4.02
C LEU A 109 -6.71 24.35 -4.75
N VAL A 110 -6.56 23.09 -4.37
CA VAL A 110 -5.62 22.13 -4.94
C VAL A 110 -6.38 20.84 -5.22
N ASN A 111 -6.62 20.54 -6.49
CA ASN A 111 -7.34 19.33 -6.92
C ASN A 111 -6.48 18.07 -6.66
N PHE A 112 -6.41 17.62 -5.40
CA PHE A 112 -5.70 16.41 -4.99
C PHE A 112 -6.58 15.16 -5.14
N ASP A 113 -5.96 14.00 -5.33
CA ASP A 113 -6.65 12.73 -5.55
C ASP A 113 -6.78 11.85 -4.31
N GLY A 114 -5.93 12.06 -3.31
CA GLY A 114 -5.90 11.29 -2.07
C GLY A 114 -5.16 12.00 -0.95
N ILE A 115 -5.26 11.44 0.25
CA ILE A 115 -4.69 12.00 1.48
C ILE A 115 -3.76 10.97 2.13
N TRP A 116 -2.59 11.43 2.56
CA TRP A 116 -1.73 10.70 3.47
C TRP A 116 -1.87 11.31 4.87
N LEU A 117 -2.41 10.54 5.81
CA LEU A 117 -2.51 10.90 7.21
C LEU A 117 -1.22 10.52 7.94
N ASP A 118 -0.67 11.49 8.65
CA ASP A 118 0.57 11.35 9.40
C ASP A 118 0.41 11.98 10.79
N GLU A 119 1.27 11.62 11.75
CA GLU A 119 1.21 12.15 13.12
C GLU A 119 -0.10 11.85 13.89
N ASP A 120 -0.78 10.76 13.53
CA ASP A 120 -2.13 10.39 13.98
C ASP A 120 -2.19 9.28 15.06
N GLU A 121 -1.11 9.07 15.81
CA GLU A 121 -1.14 8.24 17.01
C GLU A 121 -2.10 8.73 18.11
N PRO A 122 -2.30 10.05 18.41
CA PRO A 122 -1.70 11.27 17.86
C PRO A 122 -0.33 11.58 18.48
N SER A 123 0.63 11.93 17.63
CA SER A 123 1.97 12.29 18.09
C SER A 123 1.99 13.71 18.67
N ASN A 124 2.80 13.91 19.71
CA ASN A 124 3.06 15.22 20.30
C ASN A 124 4.52 15.34 20.75
N PHE A 125 5.16 16.45 20.41
CA PHE A 125 6.58 16.65 20.69
C PHE A 125 6.85 17.16 22.10
N GLY A 126 7.68 16.40 22.82
CA GLY A 126 8.28 16.79 24.09
C GLY A 126 7.34 16.75 25.29
N THR A 127 6.25 15.98 25.25
CA THR A 127 5.36 15.81 26.43
C THR A 127 6.16 15.38 27.66
N ASP A 128 5.94 16.06 28.79
CA ASP A 128 6.65 15.84 30.07
C ASP A 128 8.18 16.02 30.00
N THR A 129 8.69 16.75 29.00
CA THR A 129 10.11 17.10 28.88
C THR A 129 10.37 18.59 29.12
N ASP A 130 11.63 18.95 29.37
CA ASP A 130 12.08 20.34 29.55
C ASP A 130 12.28 21.11 28.22
N ALA A 131 12.14 20.46 27.06
CA ALA A 131 12.43 21.04 25.76
C ALA A 131 11.35 20.73 24.71
N SER A 132 10.96 21.72 23.90
CA SER A 132 10.20 21.45 22.68
C SER A 132 11.12 20.89 21.59
N PHE A 133 10.65 19.91 20.83
CA PHE A 133 11.26 19.51 19.56
C PHE A 133 10.31 19.92 18.42
N PRO A 134 10.79 20.52 17.31
CA PRO A 134 12.05 21.28 17.26
C PRO A 134 12.07 22.38 18.34
N ASP A 135 13.27 22.81 18.77
CA ASP A 135 13.40 23.88 19.79
C ASP A 135 12.90 25.21 19.21
N THR A 136 11.65 25.52 19.52
CA THR A 136 10.95 26.73 19.11
C THR A 136 10.79 27.70 20.27
N GLY A 137 11.36 27.41 21.45
CA GLY A 137 11.09 28.15 22.68
C GLY A 137 9.64 28.02 23.19
N ARG A 138 8.89 27.01 22.73
CA ARG A 138 7.52 26.72 23.20
C ARG A 138 7.62 25.85 24.46
N ALA A 139 6.74 26.09 25.44
CA ALA A 139 6.59 25.18 26.56
C ALA A 139 6.08 23.81 26.08
N ALA A 140 6.65 22.75 26.62
CA ALA A 140 6.17 21.39 26.44
C ALA A 140 4.83 21.18 27.17
N LEU A 141 3.99 20.29 26.66
CA LEU A 141 2.81 19.82 27.37
C LEU A 141 3.25 19.10 28.64
N GLN A 142 2.77 19.53 29.80
CA GLN A 142 3.05 18.90 31.09
C GLN A 142 1.78 18.20 31.60
N CYS A 143 1.87 16.89 31.78
CA CYS A 143 0.74 16.06 32.20
C CYS A 143 0.65 15.93 33.72
N PRO A 144 -0.57 15.95 34.28
CA PRO A 144 -0.77 15.84 35.72
C PRO A 144 -0.22 14.51 36.25
N VAL A 145 0.37 14.50 37.45
CA VAL A 145 0.81 13.25 38.11
C VAL A 145 -0.43 12.48 38.58
N ASN A 146 -0.74 11.37 37.93
CA ASN A 146 -1.96 10.61 38.18
C ASN A 146 -1.87 9.16 37.66
N PHE A 147 -2.82 8.30 38.06
CA PHE A 147 -2.77 6.87 37.72
C PHE A 147 -3.12 6.53 36.26
N LEU A 148 -3.63 7.49 35.47
CA LEU A 148 -3.88 7.30 34.03
C LEU A 148 -2.56 7.42 33.26
N ASP A 149 -1.74 8.43 33.55
CA ASP A 149 -0.42 8.59 32.93
C ASP A 149 0.63 7.65 33.55
N ASP A 150 0.44 7.32 34.84
CA ASP A 150 1.33 6.46 35.64
C ASP A 150 0.56 5.24 36.21
N PRO A 151 0.14 4.26 35.37
CA PRO A 151 -0.72 3.18 35.80
C PRO A 151 -0.03 2.23 36.80
N PRO A 152 -0.80 1.61 37.71
CA PRO A 152 -0.24 0.65 38.68
C PRO A 152 0.35 -0.60 38.00
N TYR A 153 -0.02 -0.85 36.74
CA TYR A 153 0.56 -1.88 35.88
C TYR A 153 1.07 -1.23 34.58
N ALA A 154 2.38 -1.09 34.48
CA ALA A 154 3.05 -0.60 33.28
C ALA A 154 3.09 -1.70 32.20
N THR A 155 2.48 -1.46 31.05
CA THR A 155 2.63 -2.29 29.84
C THR A 155 3.92 -1.90 29.10
N LEU A 156 4.29 -2.61 28.03
CA LEU A 156 5.47 -2.26 27.21
C LEU A 156 5.44 -0.81 26.69
N ALA A 157 4.25 -0.22 26.50
CA ALA A 157 4.11 1.18 26.07
C ALA A 157 4.68 2.19 27.08
N ALA A 158 4.83 1.80 28.34
CA ALA A 158 5.41 2.62 29.40
C ALA A 158 6.93 2.39 29.56
N PHE A 159 7.62 1.83 28.56
CA PHE A 159 9.07 1.65 28.57
C PHE A 159 9.70 2.25 27.30
N ASP A 160 10.91 2.80 27.44
CA ASP A 160 11.77 3.17 26.32
C ASP A 160 12.67 2.00 25.89
N ASP A 161 13.48 2.19 24.83
CA ASP A 161 14.42 1.17 24.32
C ASP A 161 15.53 0.81 25.33
N ALA A 162 15.79 1.70 26.29
CA ALA A 162 16.71 1.46 27.42
C ALA A 162 16.02 0.74 28.59
N ASN A 163 14.76 0.35 28.43
CA ASN A 163 13.91 -0.30 29.43
C ASN A 163 13.70 0.57 30.70
N THR A 164 13.73 1.89 30.53
CA THR A 164 13.38 2.89 31.55
C THR A 164 11.88 3.13 31.52
N VAL A 165 11.25 3.20 32.70
CA VAL A 165 9.83 3.52 32.79
C VAL A 165 9.61 4.96 32.36
N LYS A 166 8.77 5.13 31.34
CA LYS A 166 8.24 6.40 30.88
C LYS A 166 6.75 6.51 31.21
N ARG A 167 6.21 7.71 31.10
CA ARG A 167 4.78 7.96 31.30
C ARG A 167 4.03 7.56 30.02
N LEU A 168 2.77 7.14 30.14
CA LEU A 168 1.98 6.80 28.94
C LEU A 168 1.77 8.01 28.00
N SER A 169 1.85 9.22 28.54
CA SER A 169 1.84 10.49 27.81
C SER A 169 3.07 10.75 26.95
N ASP A 170 4.15 9.97 27.08
CA ASP A 170 5.38 10.19 26.31
C ASP A 170 5.13 10.06 24.80
N GLY A 171 5.49 11.11 24.06
CA GLY A 171 5.24 11.22 22.62
C GLY A 171 3.79 11.46 22.21
N THR A 172 2.86 11.69 23.15
CA THR A 172 1.42 11.87 22.89
C THR A 172 0.79 12.88 23.86
N LEU A 173 -0.54 12.98 23.89
CA LEU A 173 -1.29 13.85 24.79
C LEU A 173 -1.46 13.23 26.18
N CYS A 174 -1.83 14.05 27.16
CA CYS A 174 -2.07 13.55 28.53
C CYS A 174 -3.23 12.56 28.57
N MET A 175 -3.06 11.45 29.30
CA MET A 175 -4.08 10.40 29.41
C MET A 175 -5.38 10.90 30.06
N ALA A 176 -5.29 11.97 30.87
CA ALA A 176 -6.43 12.65 31.47
C ALA A 176 -7.19 13.62 30.52
N ALA A 177 -6.75 13.80 29.28
CA ALA A 177 -7.50 14.56 28.27
C ALA A 177 -8.86 13.91 27.99
N ALA A 178 -9.85 14.71 27.58
CA ALA A 178 -11.22 14.29 27.37
C ALA A 178 -11.61 14.33 25.89
N HIS A 179 -12.16 13.21 25.43
CA HIS A 179 -12.83 13.06 24.16
C HIS A 179 -14.35 12.91 24.35
N SER A 180 -15.15 13.20 23.33
CA SER A 180 -16.60 13.06 23.37
C SER A 180 -17.15 12.55 22.05
N ASN A 181 -18.13 11.65 22.12
CA ASN A 181 -18.93 11.28 20.93
C ASN A 181 -20.29 12.01 20.87
N GLY A 182 -20.45 13.07 21.66
CA GLY A 182 -21.70 13.81 21.83
C GLY A 182 -22.68 13.19 22.85
N SER A 183 -22.52 11.92 23.21
CA SER A 183 -23.36 11.22 24.20
C SER A 183 -22.61 10.87 25.48
N ALA A 184 -21.32 10.57 25.38
CA ALA A 184 -20.45 10.22 26.49
C ALA A 184 -19.08 10.88 26.34
N THR A 185 -18.40 11.03 27.48
CA THR A 185 -17.03 11.52 27.56
C THR A 185 -16.10 10.38 27.93
N PHE A 186 -14.96 10.30 27.26
CA PHE A 186 -13.93 9.28 27.44
C PHE A 186 -12.61 9.96 27.77
N TYR A 187 -11.79 9.33 28.61
CA TYR A 187 -10.42 9.79 28.77
C TYR A 187 -9.58 9.36 27.57
N HIS A 188 -8.56 10.14 27.22
CA HIS A 188 -7.59 9.75 26.20
C HIS A 188 -6.95 8.40 26.54
N TYR A 189 -6.76 8.09 27.83
CA TYR A 189 -6.39 6.75 28.31
C TYR A 189 -7.18 5.60 27.67
N ASP A 190 -8.49 5.76 27.51
CA ASP A 190 -9.39 4.72 27.01
C ASP A 190 -9.42 4.65 25.47
N VAL A 191 -9.14 5.77 24.79
CA VAL A 191 -9.39 5.94 23.34
C VAL A 191 -8.16 6.35 22.54
N HIS A 192 -6.99 6.45 23.15
CA HIS A 192 -5.73 6.88 22.52
C HIS A 192 -5.47 6.12 21.21
N SER A 193 -5.42 4.79 21.27
CA SER A 193 -5.16 3.94 20.10
C SER A 193 -6.30 3.89 19.07
N LEU A 194 -7.38 4.65 19.27
CA LEU A 194 -8.46 4.80 18.29
C LEU A 194 -8.34 6.10 17.47
N TYR A 195 -7.40 6.99 17.80
CA TYR A 195 -7.28 8.30 17.16
C TYR A 195 -7.13 8.22 15.64
N GLY A 196 -6.07 7.56 15.16
CA GLY A 196 -5.82 7.34 13.73
C GLY A 196 -6.94 6.57 13.05
N TYR A 197 -7.57 5.60 13.73
CA TYR A 197 -8.74 4.88 13.20
C TYR A 197 -9.91 5.83 12.90
N TYR A 198 -10.28 6.70 13.84
CA TYR A 198 -11.40 7.64 13.64
C TYR A 198 -11.05 8.77 12.67
N GLN A 199 -9.81 9.24 12.64
CA GLN A 199 -9.34 10.19 11.62
C GLN A 199 -9.41 9.58 10.22
N SER A 200 -8.95 8.35 10.07
CA SER A 200 -8.97 7.61 8.80
C SER A 200 -10.39 7.40 8.31
N LYS A 201 -11.29 6.97 9.20
CA LYS A 201 -12.72 6.85 8.89
C LYS A 201 -13.32 8.19 8.43
N ALA A 202 -13.10 9.28 9.19
CA ALA A 202 -13.63 10.60 8.85
C ALA A 202 -13.09 11.10 7.50
N THR A 203 -11.81 10.84 7.21
CA THR A 203 -11.16 11.20 5.95
C THR A 203 -11.73 10.40 4.78
N PHE A 204 -11.88 9.08 4.94
CA PHE A 204 -12.49 8.21 3.94
C PHE A 204 -13.91 8.67 3.61
N GLU A 205 -14.75 8.88 4.62
CA GLU A 205 -16.14 9.33 4.44
C GLU A 205 -16.20 10.70 3.76
N ALA A 206 -15.34 11.65 4.13
CA ALA A 206 -15.24 12.96 3.49
C ALA A 206 -14.90 12.84 2.00
N LEU A 207 -13.89 12.03 1.66
CA LEU A 207 -13.48 11.81 0.28
C LEU A 207 -14.59 11.16 -0.55
N SER A 208 -15.24 10.10 -0.04
CA SER A 208 -16.30 9.38 -0.76
C SER A 208 -17.57 10.18 -0.98
N THR A 209 -17.88 11.15 -0.12
CA THR A 209 -19.21 11.80 -0.09
C THR A 209 -19.22 13.27 -0.48
N LEU A 210 -18.19 14.02 -0.11
CA LEU A 210 -18.14 15.47 -0.27
C LEU A 210 -17.07 15.90 -1.27
N VAL A 211 -15.84 15.40 -1.10
CA VAL A 211 -14.69 15.88 -1.90
C VAL A 211 -14.69 15.28 -3.31
N ARG A 212 -14.89 13.96 -3.44
CA ARG A 212 -14.85 13.24 -4.72
C ARG A 212 -15.98 12.20 -4.82
N PRO A 213 -17.26 12.62 -4.79
CA PRO A 213 -18.39 11.70 -4.71
C PRO A 213 -18.39 10.66 -5.83
N GLY A 214 -18.47 9.38 -5.43
CA GLY A 214 -18.51 8.23 -6.34
C GLY A 214 -17.14 7.72 -6.81
N ILE A 215 -16.04 8.41 -6.49
CA ILE A 215 -14.66 7.95 -6.73
C ILE A 215 -14.15 7.27 -5.47
N ARG A 216 -13.44 6.14 -5.61
CA ARG A 216 -12.81 5.45 -4.47
C ARG A 216 -11.82 6.38 -3.77
N PRO A 217 -11.93 6.56 -2.44
CA PRO A 217 -10.92 7.26 -1.67
C PRO A 217 -9.57 6.56 -1.71
N PHE A 218 -8.51 7.36 -1.76
CA PHE A 218 -7.17 6.90 -1.46
C PHE A 218 -6.68 7.60 -0.19
N VAL A 219 -6.62 6.83 0.90
CA VAL A 219 -6.12 7.28 2.21
C VAL A 219 -4.92 6.41 2.57
N VAL A 220 -3.79 7.01 2.91
CA VAL A 220 -2.63 6.31 3.47
C VAL A 220 -2.54 6.66 4.95
N MET A 221 -2.49 5.65 5.82
CA MET A 221 -2.55 5.81 7.28
C MET A 221 -1.21 5.42 7.91
N ARG A 222 -0.79 6.17 8.95
CA ARG A 222 0.30 5.74 9.83
C ARG A 222 -0.24 4.94 11.01
N SER A 223 -1.01 5.57 11.89
CA SER A 223 -1.64 4.90 13.03
C SER A 223 -2.87 4.08 12.61
N THR A 224 -2.98 2.84 13.10
CA THR A 224 -4.10 1.94 12.76
C THR A 224 -4.62 1.17 13.97
N PHE A 225 -5.87 0.70 13.87
CA PHE A 225 -6.52 -0.18 14.84
C PHE A 225 -7.23 -1.32 14.09
N PRO A 226 -7.56 -2.48 14.71
CA PRO A 226 -8.33 -3.53 14.04
C PRO A 226 -9.56 -3.00 13.29
N GLY A 227 -9.60 -3.26 11.98
CA GLY A 227 -10.64 -2.76 11.07
C GLY A 227 -10.22 -1.56 10.20
N SER A 228 -9.08 -0.93 10.45
CA SER A 228 -8.59 0.23 9.66
C SER A 228 -8.47 -0.05 8.16
N GLY A 229 -8.24 -1.29 7.74
CA GLY A 229 -8.14 -1.65 6.30
C GLY A 229 -9.41 -1.40 5.49
N GLN A 230 -10.54 -1.10 6.13
CA GLN A 230 -11.76 -0.62 5.45
C GLN A 230 -11.63 0.81 4.92
N PHE A 231 -10.68 1.59 5.43
CA PHE A 231 -10.58 3.03 5.15
C PHE A 231 -9.36 3.41 4.30
N GLY A 232 -8.44 2.48 4.00
CA GLY A 232 -7.34 2.77 3.11
C GLY A 232 -6.11 1.87 3.24
N ALA A 233 -5.00 2.43 2.80
CA ALA A 233 -3.66 1.86 2.80
C ALA A 233 -2.90 2.17 4.11
N HIS A 234 -1.84 1.41 4.37
CA HIS A 234 -0.93 1.67 5.49
C HIS A 234 0.52 1.76 5.01
N THR A 235 1.28 2.70 5.57
CA THR A 235 2.74 2.71 5.44
C THR A 235 3.38 2.23 6.74
N LEU A 236 4.38 1.36 6.64
CA LEU A 236 5.22 0.96 7.79
C LEU A 236 6.03 2.13 8.36
N ALA A 237 6.09 3.25 7.62
CA ALA A 237 6.71 4.53 7.98
C ALA A 237 8.20 4.43 8.38
N ASP A 238 8.86 5.58 8.50
CA ASP A 238 10.13 5.93 9.14
C ASP A 238 11.26 4.86 9.27
N ASN A 239 11.31 3.92 8.34
CA ASN A 239 12.31 2.87 8.26
C ASN A 239 13.67 3.45 7.88
N ASN A 240 14.74 2.79 8.29
CA ASN A 240 16.10 3.22 8.00
C ASN A 240 16.57 2.69 6.64
N ALA A 241 17.48 3.42 6.00
CA ALA A 241 18.21 3.00 4.82
C ALA A 241 19.25 1.91 5.18
N THR A 242 18.78 0.74 5.61
CA THR A 242 19.61 -0.42 5.96
C THR A 242 19.11 -1.72 5.32
N TRP A 243 20.00 -2.70 5.16
CA TRP A 243 19.64 -4.04 4.70
C TRP A 243 18.74 -4.81 5.68
N GLU A 244 18.82 -4.49 6.97
CA GLU A 244 17.94 -5.10 7.97
C GLU A 244 16.50 -4.57 7.81
N ASP A 245 16.33 -3.26 7.66
CA ASP A 245 15.02 -2.64 7.40
C ASP A 245 14.41 -3.13 6.07
N LEU A 246 15.24 -3.29 5.03
CA LEU A 246 14.83 -3.96 3.78
C LEU A 246 14.27 -5.36 4.05
N ARG A 247 14.92 -6.15 4.91
CA ARG A 247 14.49 -7.52 5.22
C ARG A 247 13.23 -7.55 6.08
N ILE A 248 13.18 -6.80 7.18
CA ILE A 248 12.02 -6.81 8.10
C ILE A 248 10.78 -6.17 7.49
N SER A 249 10.91 -5.36 6.44
CA SER A 249 9.77 -4.82 5.68
C SER A 249 8.82 -5.93 5.17
N ILE A 250 9.37 -7.09 4.78
CA ILE A 250 8.61 -8.25 4.31
C ILE A 250 7.72 -8.78 5.43
N LEU A 251 8.27 -8.90 6.64
CA LEU A 251 7.55 -9.35 7.82
C LEU A 251 6.41 -8.39 8.18
N GLY A 252 6.69 -7.09 8.24
CA GLY A 252 5.66 -6.08 8.52
C GLY A 252 4.52 -6.13 7.50
N ILE A 253 4.81 -6.21 6.20
CA ILE A 253 3.77 -6.28 5.16
C ILE A 253 2.95 -7.57 5.27
N ILE A 254 3.57 -8.70 5.60
CA ILE A 254 2.86 -9.97 5.85
C ILE A 254 1.93 -9.84 7.06
N GLU A 255 2.40 -9.25 8.16
CA GLU A 255 1.62 -9.03 9.37
C GLU A 255 0.38 -8.17 9.10
N PHE A 256 0.55 -7.05 8.38
CA PHE A 256 -0.57 -6.18 8.01
C PHE A 256 -1.58 -6.84 7.06
N ASN A 257 -1.14 -7.77 6.22
CA ASN A 257 -2.07 -8.61 5.47
C ASN A 257 -2.94 -9.47 6.40
N PHE A 258 -2.38 -10.06 7.47
CA PHE A 258 -3.18 -10.76 8.48
C PHE A 258 -4.06 -9.84 9.32
N PHE A 259 -3.67 -8.58 9.51
CA PHE A 259 -4.48 -7.57 10.19
C PHE A 259 -5.64 -7.06 9.32
N GLY A 260 -5.78 -7.54 8.08
CA GLY A 260 -6.84 -7.14 7.16
C GLY A 260 -6.56 -5.79 6.49
N ILE A 261 -5.30 -5.39 6.37
CA ILE A 261 -4.84 -4.17 5.70
C ILE A 261 -3.91 -4.58 4.54
N PRO A 262 -4.46 -5.16 3.45
CA PRO A 262 -3.65 -5.78 2.41
C PRO A 262 -2.85 -4.77 1.58
N PHE A 263 -3.29 -3.50 1.52
CA PHE A 263 -2.61 -2.44 0.78
C PHE A 263 -1.57 -1.73 1.66
N THR A 264 -0.51 -2.47 2.03
CA THR A 264 0.56 -2.01 2.91
C THR A 264 1.92 -1.97 2.20
N GLY A 265 2.84 -1.10 2.62
CA GLY A 265 4.20 -0.99 2.09
C GLY A 265 5.18 -0.31 3.04
N ALA A 266 6.47 -0.36 2.73
CA ALA A 266 7.53 0.39 3.41
C ALA A 266 8.11 1.47 2.50
N GLU A 267 8.81 2.48 3.05
CA GLU A 267 9.48 3.47 2.21
C GLU A 267 10.67 2.84 1.50
N VAL A 268 10.55 2.76 0.18
CA VAL A 268 11.53 2.13 -0.69
C VAL A 268 12.82 2.94 -0.67
N CYS A 269 13.95 2.24 -0.55
CA CYS A 269 15.31 2.77 -0.30
C CYS A 269 15.57 3.26 1.13
N GLY A 270 14.55 3.28 1.99
CA GLY A 270 14.64 3.73 3.39
C GLY A 270 14.36 5.21 3.56
N PHE A 271 13.62 5.57 4.60
CA PHE A 271 13.28 6.96 4.91
C PHE A 271 14.40 7.69 5.63
N ASN A 272 14.96 7.06 6.69
CA ASN A 272 15.99 7.63 7.54
C ASN A 272 17.40 7.23 7.07
N GLY A 273 18.28 8.22 6.88
CA GLY A 273 19.65 8.03 6.41
C GLY A 273 19.79 8.10 4.89
N GLU A 274 20.96 7.73 4.36
CA GLU A 274 21.23 7.75 2.92
C GLU A 274 21.62 6.33 2.46
N PRO A 275 20.84 5.69 1.57
CA PRO A 275 21.19 4.39 1.03
C PRO A 275 22.37 4.49 0.05
N ASP A 276 23.16 3.42 -0.05
CA ASP A 276 24.05 3.24 -1.19
C ASP A 276 23.27 2.77 -2.44
N GLU A 277 23.91 2.87 -3.61
CA GLU A 277 23.28 2.53 -4.89
C GLU A 277 22.82 1.05 -4.94
N GLU A 278 23.53 0.15 -4.26
CA GLU A 278 23.20 -1.27 -4.24
C GLU A 278 21.96 -1.55 -3.40
N LEU A 279 21.89 -0.98 -2.19
CA LEU A 279 20.74 -1.09 -1.31
C LEU A 279 19.50 -0.53 -2.01
N CYS A 280 19.57 0.67 -2.58
CA CYS A 280 18.42 1.26 -3.26
C CYS A 280 18.04 0.46 -4.52
N ALA A 281 19.00 -0.07 -5.28
CA ALA A 281 18.72 -0.98 -6.40
C ALA A 281 17.93 -2.24 -5.98
N ARG A 282 18.36 -2.90 -4.89
CA ARG A 282 17.64 -4.07 -4.34
C ARG A 282 16.30 -3.71 -3.71
N TRP A 283 16.20 -2.53 -3.11
CA TRP A 283 14.93 -2.08 -2.54
C TRP A 283 13.93 -1.70 -3.63
N MET A 284 14.34 -1.03 -4.70
CA MET A 284 13.46 -0.74 -5.84
C MET A 284 12.96 -2.03 -6.51
N GLN A 285 13.79 -3.08 -6.54
CA GLN A 285 13.38 -4.42 -6.97
C GLN A 285 12.29 -5.01 -6.07
N LEU A 286 12.50 -5.02 -4.75
CA LEU A 286 11.52 -5.55 -3.79
C LEU A 286 10.25 -4.70 -3.71
N GLY A 287 10.40 -3.37 -3.69
CA GLY A 287 9.33 -2.39 -3.56
C GLY A 287 8.29 -2.47 -4.67
N ALA A 288 8.73 -2.81 -5.89
CA ALA A 288 7.83 -3.11 -7.01
C ALA A 288 6.82 -4.25 -6.71
N PHE A 289 7.09 -5.08 -5.69
CA PHE A 289 6.22 -6.16 -5.23
C PHE A 289 5.52 -5.88 -3.89
N TYR A 290 5.64 -4.67 -3.34
CA TYR A 290 4.77 -4.22 -2.27
C TYR A 290 3.39 -3.84 -2.81
N PRO A 291 2.30 -4.07 -2.06
CA PRO A 291 0.99 -3.52 -2.39
C PRO A 291 1.02 -2.00 -2.56
N LEU A 292 1.51 -1.28 -1.54
CA LEU A 292 1.84 0.14 -1.60
C LEU A 292 3.32 0.31 -1.95
N ASP A 293 3.61 0.62 -3.21
CA ASP A 293 4.97 0.86 -3.71
C ASP A 293 5.25 2.37 -3.71
N ARG A 294 6.03 2.85 -2.74
CA ARG A 294 6.35 4.27 -2.55
C ARG A 294 7.82 4.45 -2.19
N ASN A 295 8.54 5.27 -2.96
CA ASN A 295 9.84 5.81 -2.57
C ASN A 295 9.60 7.16 -1.88
N HIS A 296 10.04 7.27 -0.63
CA HIS A 296 9.89 8.46 0.21
C HIS A 296 11.17 8.67 1.02
N ASN A 297 11.50 9.92 1.32
CA ASN A 297 12.78 10.31 1.91
C ASN A 297 12.58 11.37 2.97
N THR A 298 13.47 11.40 3.97
CA THR A 298 13.44 12.38 5.04
C THR A 298 14.03 13.74 4.62
N ASN A 299 13.77 14.77 5.42
CA ASN A 299 14.30 16.10 5.17
C ASN A 299 15.81 16.17 5.47
N GLY A 300 16.57 16.82 4.58
CA GLY A 300 18.00 17.10 4.80
C GLY A 300 18.96 16.01 4.31
N THR A 301 18.47 14.93 3.72
CA THR A 301 19.25 13.90 3.02
C THR A 301 19.34 14.21 1.52
N ALA A 302 20.28 13.58 0.83
CA ALA A 302 20.34 13.62 -0.64
C ALA A 302 19.10 12.98 -1.27
N ASP A 303 18.72 13.43 -2.47
CA ASP A 303 17.64 12.84 -3.26
C ASP A 303 17.82 11.32 -3.42
N GLN A 304 16.72 10.59 -3.57
CA GLN A 304 16.76 9.14 -3.80
C GLN A 304 15.70 8.65 -4.77
N ASP A 305 15.13 9.55 -5.59
CA ASP A 305 14.27 9.13 -6.67
C ASP A 305 15.07 8.34 -7.72
N PRO A 306 14.44 7.40 -8.45
CA PRO A 306 15.15 6.55 -9.41
C PRO A 306 15.87 7.30 -10.55
N ALA A 307 15.56 8.58 -10.78
CA ALA A 307 16.17 9.40 -11.83
C ALA A 307 17.29 10.32 -11.30
N ARG A 308 17.67 10.19 -10.02
CA ARG A 308 18.78 10.91 -9.42
C ARG A 308 20.06 10.80 -10.27
N PRO A 309 20.75 11.92 -10.56
CA PRO A 309 22.02 11.89 -11.26
C PRO A 309 23.07 11.02 -10.54
N GLY A 310 23.70 10.11 -11.28
CA GLY A 310 24.72 9.20 -10.76
C GLY A 310 24.21 7.84 -10.29
N TRP A 311 22.90 7.57 -10.44
CA TRP A 311 22.24 6.31 -10.08
C TRP A 311 21.80 5.50 -11.31
N ASP A 312 22.69 5.34 -12.31
CA ASP A 312 22.38 4.63 -13.54
C ASP A 312 21.92 3.18 -13.29
N LEU A 313 22.46 2.53 -12.24
CA LEU A 313 22.02 1.20 -11.83
C LEU A 313 20.58 1.25 -11.31
N VAL A 314 20.27 2.12 -10.35
CA VAL A 314 18.93 2.25 -9.75
C VAL A 314 17.91 2.59 -10.83
N THR A 315 18.21 3.54 -11.72
CA THR A 315 17.33 3.89 -12.85
C THR A 315 16.96 2.66 -13.68
N ARG A 316 17.96 1.84 -14.05
CA ARG A 316 17.75 0.67 -14.90
C ARG A 316 16.93 -0.40 -14.19
N VAL A 317 17.34 -0.80 -12.98
CA VAL A 317 16.66 -1.89 -12.25
C VAL A 317 15.24 -1.50 -11.84
N SER A 318 15.02 -0.21 -11.50
CA SER A 318 13.69 0.31 -11.19
C SER A 318 12.77 0.22 -12.39
N LYS A 319 13.26 0.60 -13.59
CA LYS A 319 12.47 0.48 -14.83
C LYS A 319 12.10 -0.96 -15.12
N ASP A 320 13.02 -1.90 -14.94
CA ASP A 320 12.78 -3.30 -15.23
C ASP A 320 11.80 -3.92 -14.23
N ALA A 321 11.98 -3.67 -12.92
CA ALA A 321 11.07 -4.15 -11.88
C ALA A 321 9.67 -3.53 -11.99
N LEU A 322 9.57 -2.21 -12.20
CA LEU A 322 8.28 -1.52 -12.34
C LEU A 322 7.53 -1.94 -13.61
N LYS A 323 8.22 -2.24 -14.72
CA LYS A 323 7.55 -2.81 -15.90
C LYS A 323 6.93 -4.17 -15.60
N ILE A 324 7.58 -5.01 -14.80
CA ILE A 324 7.01 -6.29 -14.38
C ILE A 324 5.80 -6.06 -13.48
N ARG A 325 5.91 -5.16 -12.49
CA ARG A 325 4.77 -4.75 -11.65
C ARG A 325 3.58 -4.32 -12.51
N TYR A 326 3.78 -3.34 -13.40
CA TYR A 326 2.73 -2.81 -14.26
C TYR A 326 2.15 -3.88 -15.18
N ARG A 327 2.97 -4.80 -15.71
CA ARG A 327 2.48 -5.92 -16.52
C ARG A 327 1.48 -6.80 -15.78
N TYR A 328 1.74 -7.09 -14.50
CA TYR A 328 0.93 -8.02 -13.69
C TYR A 328 -0.07 -7.33 -12.74
N LEU A 329 -0.34 -6.03 -12.91
CA LEU A 329 -1.40 -5.35 -12.17
C LEU A 329 -2.79 -6.00 -12.33
N PRO A 330 -3.22 -6.58 -13.47
CA PRO A 330 -4.52 -7.24 -13.57
C PRO A 330 -4.64 -8.45 -12.64
N TYR A 331 -3.58 -9.26 -12.57
CA TYR A 331 -3.48 -10.35 -11.60
C TYR A 331 -3.52 -9.82 -10.16
N PHE A 332 -2.66 -8.86 -9.83
CA PHE A 332 -2.56 -8.36 -8.47
C PHE A 332 -3.85 -7.64 -8.01
N TYR A 333 -4.51 -6.92 -8.92
CA TYR A 333 -5.79 -6.29 -8.67
C TYR A 333 -6.91 -7.30 -8.45
N THR A 334 -6.90 -8.43 -9.16
CA THR A 334 -7.78 -9.57 -8.88
C THR A 334 -7.52 -10.17 -7.50
N VAL A 335 -6.24 -10.27 -7.10
CA VAL A 335 -5.87 -10.70 -5.74
C VAL A 335 -6.40 -9.73 -4.68
N LEU A 336 -6.32 -8.41 -4.91
CA LEU A 336 -6.88 -7.39 -4.01
C LEU A 336 -8.41 -7.42 -3.97
N HIS A 337 -9.08 -7.69 -5.10
CA HIS A 337 -10.52 -7.93 -5.12
C HIS A 337 -10.91 -9.13 -4.25
N SER A 338 -10.15 -10.23 -4.33
CA SER A 338 -10.34 -11.39 -3.46
C SER A 338 -10.18 -11.05 -1.97
N ALA A 339 -9.23 -10.18 -1.63
CA ALA A 339 -9.08 -9.67 -0.26
C ALA A 339 -10.29 -8.85 0.18
N HIS A 340 -10.80 -7.96 -0.68
CA HIS A 340 -11.99 -7.14 -0.42
C HIS A 340 -13.25 -7.99 -0.20
N MET A 341 -13.50 -8.99 -1.05
CA MET A 341 -14.74 -9.77 -1.02
C MET A 341 -14.74 -10.87 0.05
N TYR A 342 -13.59 -11.50 0.30
CA TYR A 342 -13.52 -12.74 1.08
C TYR A 342 -12.60 -12.65 2.31
N GLY A 343 -11.92 -11.52 2.52
CA GLY A 343 -10.94 -11.37 3.60
C GLY A 343 -9.67 -12.20 3.39
N HIS A 344 -9.37 -12.58 2.13
CA HIS A 344 -8.11 -13.21 1.80
C HIS A 344 -6.93 -12.22 1.94
N THR A 345 -5.71 -12.76 2.03
CA THR A 345 -4.48 -11.95 2.02
C THR A 345 -3.98 -11.75 0.60
N ALA A 346 -3.42 -10.57 0.31
CA ALA A 346 -2.83 -10.25 -0.99
C ALA A 346 -1.36 -10.65 -1.08
N ILE A 347 -0.60 -10.29 -0.03
CA ILE A 347 0.75 -10.79 0.24
C ILE A 347 0.62 -11.94 1.21
N ARG A 348 1.08 -13.13 0.82
CA ARG A 348 0.94 -14.34 1.63
C ARG A 348 2.31 -14.89 2.02
N PRO A 349 2.53 -15.23 3.29
CA PRO A 349 3.68 -16.05 3.64
C PRO A 349 3.49 -17.45 3.07
N LEU A 350 4.59 -18.15 2.78
CA LEU A 350 4.54 -19.47 2.15
C LEU A 350 3.68 -20.46 2.95
N PHE A 351 3.74 -20.45 4.28
CA PHE A 351 2.92 -21.35 5.10
C PHE A 351 1.41 -21.13 4.94
N SER A 352 0.96 -19.94 4.56
CA SER A 352 -0.46 -19.68 4.31
C SER A 352 -0.95 -20.31 3.01
N VAL A 353 -0.04 -20.49 2.04
CA VAL A 353 -0.34 -21.15 0.76
C VAL A 353 -0.07 -22.67 0.84
N PHE A 354 0.88 -23.07 1.68
CA PHE A 354 1.32 -24.45 1.88
C PHE A 354 1.25 -24.85 3.37
N PRO A 355 0.06 -24.93 3.99
CA PRO A 355 -0.09 -25.08 5.45
C PRO A 355 0.46 -26.40 6.03
N SER A 356 0.55 -27.44 5.19
CA SER A 356 1.10 -28.74 5.54
C SER A 356 2.63 -28.80 5.48
N ASP A 357 3.28 -27.78 4.91
CA ASP A 357 4.73 -27.68 4.83
C ASP A 357 5.29 -27.03 6.09
N LEU A 358 6.04 -27.80 6.89
CA LEU A 358 6.63 -27.31 8.14
C LEU A 358 7.84 -26.40 7.92
N VAL A 359 8.55 -26.54 6.80
CA VAL A 359 9.70 -25.68 6.47
C VAL A 359 9.20 -24.29 6.10
N ALA A 360 8.11 -24.22 5.32
CA ALA A 360 7.47 -22.96 4.91
C ALA A 360 7.08 -22.04 6.08
N ARG A 361 6.94 -22.56 7.30
CA ARG A 361 6.61 -21.77 8.52
C ARG A 361 7.75 -20.88 9.00
N GLY A 362 8.99 -21.25 8.70
CA GLY A 362 10.19 -20.50 9.08
C GLY A 362 10.75 -19.64 7.95
N ILE A 363 10.06 -19.57 6.81
CA ILE A 363 10.49 -18.74 5.68
C ILE A 363 9.92 -17.34 5.86
N GLU A 364 10.83 -16.36 5.99
CA GLU A 364 10.54 -14.96 6.28
C GLU A 364 11.09 -14.00 5.21
N ASP A 365 11.84 -14.53 4.25
CA ASP A 365 12.61 -13.76 3.28
C ASP A 365 12.11 -13.92 1.83
N GLN A 366 10.91 -14.48 1.69
CA GLN A 366 10.17 -14.78 0.46
C GLN A 366 8.67 -14.69 0.76
N PHE A 367 7.86 -14.32 -0.23
CA PHE A 367 6.41 -14.24 -0.08
C PHE A 367 5.69 -14.50 -1.42
N MET A 368 4.38 -14.70 -1.34
CA MET A 368 3.53 -14.90 -2.51
C MET A 368 2.67 -13.66 -2.78
N TRP A 369 2.55 -13.27 -4.04
CA TRP A 369 1.38 -12.53 -4.52
C TRP A 369 0.25 -13.54 -4.76
N GLY A 370 -0.83 -13.41 -3.99
CA GLY A 370 -1.90 -14.39 -3.97
C GLY A 370 -1.36 -15.80 -3.71
N SER A 371 -1.67 -16.73 -4.61
CA SER A 371 -1.16 -18.10 -4.58
C SER A 371 -0.32 -18.49 -5.79
N GLY A 372 -0.16 -17.59 -6.77
CA GLY A 372 0.35 -17.90 -8.10
C GLY A 372 1.77 -17.42 -8.38
N LEU A 373 2.25 -16.38 -7.68
CA LEU A 373 3.57 -15.79 -7.93
C LEU A 373 4.40 -15.73 -6.63
N LEU A 374 5.55 -16.38 -6.63
CA LEU A 374 6.56 -16.33 -5.57
C LEU A 374 7.57 -15.21 -5.86
N VAL A 375 7.80 -14.36 -4.87
CA VAL A 375 8.79 -13.28 -4.90
C VAL A 375 9.89 -13.62 -3.90
N ALA A 376 11.14 -13.68 -4.37
CA ALA A 376 12.29 -14.12 -3.58
C ALA A 376 13.47 -13.12 -3.68
N PRO A 377 13.36 -11.94 -3.04
CA PRO A 377 14.32 -10.85 -3.19
C PRO A 377 15.71 -11.18 -2.60
N VAL A 378 16.74 -10.50 -3.12
CA VAL A 378 18.08 -10.46 -2.51
C VAL A 378 18.07 -9.44 -1.38
N LEU A 379 18.39 -9.88 -0.17
CA LEU A 379 18.31 -9.09 1.08
C LEU A 379 19.66 -8.93 1.77
N GLN A 380 20.76 -9.16 1.06
CA GLN A 380 22.11 -9.07 1.60
C GLN A 380 23.02 -8.35 0.62
N GLN A 381 23.95 -7.57 1.15
CA GLN A 381 24.91 -6.80 0.36
C GLN A 381 25.95 -7.69 -0.33
N GLY A 382 26.32 -7.34 -1.56
CA GLY A 382 27.45 -7.89 -2.29
C GLY A 382 27.23 -9.28 -2.88
N THR A 383 26.01 -9.81 -2.88
CA THR A 383 25.70 -11.14 -3.43
C THR A 383 24.98 -11.07 -4.78
N SER A 384 25.31 -12.05 -5.64
CA SER A 384 24.62 -12.33 -6.89
C SER A 384 23.85 -13.66 -6.84
N TYR A 385 23.62 -14.19 -5.64
CA TYR A 385 22.91 -15.44 -5.41
C TYR A 385 21.97 -15.31 -4.21
N LYS A 386 20.87 -16.05 -4.27
CA LYS A 386 19.86 -16.15 -3.21
C LYS A 386 19.52 -17.62 -2.97
N GLU A 387 19.46 -18.02 -1.71
CA GLU A 387 18.85 -19.30 -1.35
C GLU A 387 17.32 -19.12 -1.39
N VAL A 388 16.65 -19.93 -2.22
CA VAL A 388 15.19 -19.88 -2.43
C VAL A 388 14.61 -21.22 -2.05
N TYR A 389 13.62 -21.21 -1.17
CA TYR A 389 12.87 -22.41 -0.81
C TYR A 389 11.65 -22.49 -1.71
N PHE A 390 11.57 -23.56 -2.49
CA PHE A 390 10.46 -23.87 -3.37
C PHE A 390 9.56 -24.90 -2.70
N PRO A 391 8.35 -24.55 -2.23
CA PRO A 391 7.37 -25.52 -1.71
C PRO A 391 6.90 -26.51 -2.77
N ARG A 392 6.15 -27.55 -2.38
CA ARG A 392 5.63 -28.58 -3.30
C ARG A 392 4.75 -28.01 -4.42
N ALA A 393 5.35 -27.79 -5.58
CA ALA A 393 4.78 -27.48 -6.87
C ALA A 393 5.89 -27.55 -7.94
N VAL A 394 5.52 -27.43 -9.21
CA VAL A 394 6.46 -27.02 -10.27
C VAL A 394 6.58 -25.50 -10.22
N TRP A 395 7.79 -24.96 -10.37
CA TRP A 395 8.05 -23.53 -10.34
C TRP A 395 8.76 -23.11 -11.62
N TYR A 396 8.19 -22.11 -12.29
CA TYR A 396 8.70 -21.57 -13.55
C TYR A 396 9.27 -20.18 -13.32
N ASP A 397 10.38 -19.85 -13.95
CA ASP A 397 10.82 -18.46 -14.06
C ASP A 397 9.69 -17.62 -14.69
N LEU A 398 9.37 -16.47 -14.09
CA LEU A 398 8.24 -15.63 -14.53
C LEU A 398 8.42 -15.08 -15.95
N LEU A 399 9.65 -14.78 -16.36
CA LEU A 399 9.90 -14.06 -17.62
C LEU A 399 10.20 -15.03 -18.76
N GLU A 400 11.07 -16.01 -18.50
CA GLU A 400 11.58 -16.95 -19.49
C GLU A 400 10.76 -18.24 -19.56
N GLY A 401 9.97 -18.55 -18.51
CA GLY A 401 9.04 -19.68 -18.47
C GLY A 401 9.69 -21.06 -18.39
N PHE A 402 11.01 -21.16 -18.23
CA PHE A 402 11.67 -22.44 -17.97
C PHE A 402 11.41 -22.91 -16.54
N ILE A 403 11.48 -24.22 -16.32
CA ILE A 403 11.34 -24.81 -14.98
C ILE A 403 12.59 -24.50 -14.16
N GLU A 404 12.43 -23.71 -13.09
CA GLU A 404 13.49 -23.48 -12.10
C GLU A 404 13.56 -24.67 -11.12
N ALA A 405 12.40 -25.15 -10.65
CA ALA A 405 12.36 -26.15 -9.59
C ALA A 405 11.13 -27.06 -9.60
N HIS A 406 11.35 -28.28 -9.12
CA HIS A 406 10.30 -29.15 -8.57
C HIS A 406 10.49 -29.16 -7.05
N GLY A 407 9.51 -28.61 -6.32
CA GLY A 407 9.56 -28.57 -4.86
C GLY A 407 8.97 -29.83 -4.21
N PRO A 408 9.18 -30.05 -2.90
CA PRO A 408 9.87 -29.18 -1.96
C PRO A 408 11.40 -29.25 -2.10
N SER A 409 12.07 -28.12 -2.30
CA SER A 409 13.52 -28.05 -2.47
C SER A 409 14.08 -26.67 -2.07
N LEU A 410 15.37 -26.62 -1.77
CA LEU A 410 16.11 -25.38 -1.51
C LEU A 410 17.21 -25.27 -2.56
N TYR A 411 17.22 -24.18 -3.33
CA TYR A 411 18.21 -23.93 -4.37
C TYR A 411 18.91 -22.59 -4.20
N SER A 412 20.18 -22.56 -4.62
CA SER A 412 20.95 -21.34 -4.79
C SER A 412 20.70 -20.80 -6.20
N VAL A 413 19.86 -19.78 -6.31
CA VAL A 413 19.48 -19.20 -7.60
C VAL A 413 20.39 -18.03 -7.94
N PHE A 414 20.75 -17.89 -9.22
CA PHE A 414 21.55 -16.76 -9.68
C PHE A 414 20.68 -15.50 -9.79
N ALA A 415 21.01 -14.50 -8.99
CA ALA A 415 20.27 -13.25 -8.83
C ALA A 415 21.25 -12.06 -8.90
N PRO A 416 21.83 -11.76 -10.08
CA PRO A 416 22.69 -10.58 -10.26
C PRO A 416 21.94 -9.29 -9.90
N ILE A 417 22.67 -8.17 -9.80
CA ILE A 417 22.14 -6.90 -9.27
C ILE A 417 20.91 -6.38 -10.01
N ASP A 418 20.71 -6.78 -11.26
CA ASP A 418 19.61 -6.39 -12.12
C ASP A 418 18.46 -7.40 -12.23
N VAL A 419 18.52 -8.49 -11.46
CA VAL A 419 17.48 -9.52 -11.43
C VAL A 419 16.90 -9.65 -10.03
N ILE A 420 15.58 -9.56 -9.95
CA ILE A 420 14.80 -10.04 -8.82
C ILE A 420 14.27 -11.45 -9.16
N PRO A 421 14.53 -12.47 -8.33
CA PRO A 421 13.96 -13.80 -8.53
C PRO A 421 12.44 -13.83 -8.37
N LEU A 422 11.74 -14.24 -9.43
CA LEU A 422 10.28 -14.28 -9.52
C LEU A 422 9.84 -15.58 -10.18
N TYR A 423 8.92 -16.31 -9.54
CA TYR A 423 8.54 -17.64 -10.00
C TYR A 423 7.04 -17.86 -10.01
N VAL A 424 6.50 -18.32 -11.13
CA VAL A 424 5.09 -18.71 -11.26
C VAL A 424 4.92 -20.15 -10.78
N ARG A 425 3.93 -20.36 -9.93
CA ARG A 425 3.54 -21.69 -9.43
C ARG A 425 2.75 -22.43 -10.51
N GLY A 426 3.18 -23.66 -10.85
CA GLY A 426 2.41 -24.58 -11.68
C GLY A 426 1.00 -24.81 -11.12
N GLY A 427 0.02 -24.89 -12.01
CA GLY A 427 -1.40 -24.90 -11.68
C GLY A 427 -2.05 -23.51 -11.72
N SER A 428 -1.33 -22.45 -12.08
CA SER A 428 -1.81 -21.06 -12.01
C SER A 428 -1.88 -20.39 -13.38
N ILE A 429 -2.92 -19.59 -13.59
CA ILE A 429 -3.05 -18.65 -14.71
C ILE A 429 -3.01 -17.23 -14.18
N LEU A 430 -2.06 -16.42 -14.67
CA LEU A 430 -1.89 -15.02 -14.31
C LEU A 430 -2.30 -14.13 -15.48
N PRO A 431 -3.41 -13.37 -15.39
CA PRO A 431 -3.75 -12.36 -16.38
C PRO A 431 -2.78 -11.17 -16.29
N PHE A 432 -2.40 -10.65 -17.45
CA PHE A 432 -1.51 -9.51 -17.58
C PHE A 432 -1.95 -8.60 -18.72
N HIS A 433 -1.34 -7.42 -18.78
CA HIS A 433 -1.43 -6.52 -19.92
C HIS A 433 -0.04 -5.97 -20.26
N GLU A 434 0.15 -5.45 -21.47
CA GLU A 434 1.41 -4.75 -21.78
C GLU A 434 1.53 -3.50 -20.87
N PRO A 435 2.68 -3.27 -20.22
CA PRO A 435 2.83 -2.17 -19.27
C PRO A 435 2.84 -0.82 -19.98
N GLY A 436 2.40 0.22 -19.26
CA GLY A 436 2.49 1.63 -19.64
C GLY A 436 3.20 2.42 -18.54
N ILE A 437 3.40 3.73 -18.73
CA ILE A 437 3.98 4.61 -17.70
C ILE A 437 2.96 5.02 -16.63
N THR A 438 1.66 4.94 -16.94
CA THR A 438 0.55 5.17 -16.01
C THR A 438 -0.44 3.98 -16.02
N THR A 439 -1.29 3.88 -14.99
CA THR A 439 -2.39 2.91 -14.99
C THR A 439 -3.44 3.26 -16.04
N THR A 440 -3.66 4.56 -16.30
CA THR A 440 -4.56 5.07 -17.35
C THR A 440 -4.16 4.56 -18.74
N GLU A 441 -2.87 4.65 -19.10
CA GLU A 441 -2.34 4.11 -20.35
C GLU A 441 -2.38 2.58 -20.35
N SER A 442 -1.79 1.96 -19.32
CA SER A 442 -1.62 0.51 -19.32
C SER A 442 -2.95 -0.24 -19.40
N ARG A 443 -4.01 0.22 -18.73
CA ARG A 443 -5.35 -0.42 -18.79
C ARG A 443 -5.98 -0.47 -20.18
N GLN A 444 -5.44 0.27 -21.16
CA GLN A 444 -5.88 0.26 -22.56
C GLN A 444 -5.03 -0.66 -23.45
N ASN A 445 -3.94 -1.19 -22.91
CA ASN A 445 -3.00 -2.02 -23.65
C ASN A 445 -3.50 -3.45 -23.83
N LYS A 446 -2.79 -4.18 -24.70
CA LYS A 446 -3.09 -5.57 -25.05
C LYS A 446 -3.01 -6.49 -23.83
N PHE A 447 -3.95 -7.41 -23.73
CA PHE A 447 -4.01 -8.39 -22.64
C PHE A 447 -3.35 -9.71 -23.00
N GLY A 448 -2.91 -10.43 -21.98
CA GLY A 448 -2.44 -11.80 -22.13
C GLY A 448 -2.61 -12.65 -20.89
N LEU A 449 -2.36 -13.95 -21.04
CA LEU A 449 -2.34 -14.94 -19.97
C LEU A 449 -0.96 -15.58 -19.88
N THR A 450 -0.42 -15.65 -18.65
CA THR A 450 0.68 -16.56 -18.32
C THR A 450 0.08 -17.81 -17.70
N ILE A 451 0.14 -18.95 -18.39
CA ILE A 451 -0.41 -20.23 -17.97
C ILE A 451 0.73 -21.14 -17.55
N ALA A 452 0.91 -21.36 -16.26
CA ALA A 452 1.94 -22.25 -15.73
C ALA A 452 1.34 -23.62 -15.41
N LEU A 453 1.70 -24.66 -16.17
CA LEU A 453 1.13 -25.99 -16.01
C LEU A 453 1.70 -26.70 -14.77
N ASP A 454 0.85 -27.41 -14.03
CA ASP A 454 1.33 -28.36 -13.01
C ASP A 454 1.73 -29.73 -13.62
N GLU A 455 2.01 -30.70 -12.76
CA GLU A 455 2.41 -32.06 -13.16
C GLU A 455 1.30 -32.82 -13.90
N ASP A 456 0.03 -32.42 -13.72
CA ASP A 456 -1.14 -33.01 -14.35
C ASP A 456 -1.55 -32.25 -15.62
N GLN A 457 -0.73 -31.28 -16.07
CA GLN A 457 -1.02 -30.37 -17.17
C GLN A 457 -2.31 -29.57 -16.97
N PHE A 458 -2.53 -29.14 -15.73
CA PHE A 458 -3.64 -28.31 -15.34
C PHE A 458 -3.16 -26.91 -14.95
N ALA A 459 -4.00 -25.90 -15.17
CA ALA A 459 -3.85 -24.58 -14.57
C ALA A 459 -5.20 -23.87 -14.48
N GLN A 460 -5.36 -22.99 -13.50
CA GLN A 460 -6.56 -22.17 -13.36
C GLN A 460 -6.24 -20.75 -12.91
N GLY A 461 -7.11 -19.80 -13.23
CA GLY A 461 -7.02 -18.44 -12.75
C GLY A 461 -8.30 -17.66 -12.99
N GLU A 462 -8.30 -16.43 -12.50
CA GLU A 462 -9.45 -15.53 -12.54
C GLU A 462 -8.96 -14.15 -12.97
N LEU A 463 -9.82 -13.40 -13.65
CA LEU A 463 -9.66 -11.97 -13.88
C LEU A 463 -10.88 -11.24 -13.33
N TYR A 464 -10.65 -10.39 -12.33
CA TYR A 464 -11.57 -9.33 -11.94
C TYR A 464 -11.24 -8.05 -12.71
N TRP A 465 -12.27 -7.41 -13.28
CA TRP A 465 -12.08 -6.15 -13.99
C TRP A 465 -13.27 -5.20 -13.81
N ASP A 466 -13.01 -3.97 -13.40
CA ASP A 466 -14.00 -2.89 -13.32
C ASP A 466 -13.40 -1.61 -13.93
N ASP A 467 -14.04 -0.44 -13.75
CA ASP A 467 -13.53 0.83 -14.27
C ASP A 467 -12.20 1.27 -13.60
N GLY A 468 -11.89 0.75 -12.40
CA GLY A 468 -10.65 0.99 -11.66
C GLY A 468 -10.59 2.31 -10.88
N LEU A 469 -11.66 3.10 -10.84
CA LEU A 469 -11.69 4.43 -10.24
C LEU A 469 -12.91 4.65 -9.32
N LEU A 470 -14.11 4.31 -9.79
CA LEU A 470 -15.39 4.49 -9.09
C LEU A 470 -15.56 3.47 -7.98
N GLU A 471 -16.29 3.82 -6.92
CA GLU A 471 -16.62 2.88 -5.83
C GLU A 471 -17.06 1.51 -6.36
N PRO A 472 -16.47 0.39 -5.87
CA PRO A 472 -16.72 -0.92 -6.46
C PRO A 472 -18.20 -1.27 -6.45
N ASN A 473 -18.74 -1.52 -7.63
CA ASN A 473 -20.09 -2.02 -7.81
C ASN A 473 -20.02 -3.25 -8.72
N MET A 474 -20.49 -4.38 -8.20
CA MET A 474 -20.50 -5.62 -8.97
C MET A 474 -21.28 -5.45 -10.27
N GLU A 475 -22.37 -4.68 -10.33
CA GLU A 475 -23.15 -4.47 -11.56
C GLU A 475 -22.30 -3.98 -12.74
N ASN A 476 -21.19 -3.27 -12.49
CA ASN A 476 -20.30 -2.74 -13.51
C ASN A 476 -18.93 -3.43 -13.55
N ALA A 477 -18.77 -4.55 -12.84
CA ALA A 477 -17.52 -5.32 -12.79
C ALA A 477 -17.67 -6.65 -13.53
N TYR A 478 -16.57 -7.17 -14.04
CA TYR A 478 -16.45 -8.44 -14.76
C TYR A 478 -15.69 -9.46 -13.90
N ILE A 479 -16.12 -10.72 -13.95
CA ILE A 479 -15.37 -11.87 -13.44
C ILE A 479 -15.32 -12.96 -14.52
N GLY A 480 -14.11 -13.24 -14.99
CA GLY A 480 -13.82 -14.31 -15.95
C GLY A 480 -12.94 -15.39 -15.33
N ASN A 481 -13.35 -16.64 -15.45
CA ASN A 481 -12.63 -17.80 -14.96
C ASN A 481 -11.95 -18.53 -16.11
N PHE A 482 -10.64 -18.72 -16.00
CA PHE A 482 -9.82 -19.45 -16.96
C PHE A 482 -9.46 -20.82 -16.41
N ILE A 483 -9.67 -21.86 -17.22
CA ILE A 483 -9.24 -23.22 -16.91
C ILE A 483 -8.48 -23.76 -18.10
N TYR A 484 -7.24 -24.19 -17.86
CA TYR A 484 -6.48 -25.03 -18.76
C TYR A 484 -6.45 -26.46 -18.24
N ASN A 485 -6.79 -27.43 -19.08
CA ASN A 485 -6.74 -28.85 -18.74
C ASN A 485 -6.37 -29.68 -19.97
N LEU A 486 -5.23 -30.37 -19.93
CA LEU A 486 -4.82 -31.36 -20.94
C LEU A 486 -4.93 -30.88 -22.40
N GLY A 487 -4.44 -29.68 -22.71
CA GLY A 487 -4.46 -29.14 -24.07
C GLY A 487 -5.69 -28.31 -24.40
N GLU A 488 -6.61 -28.07 -23.46
CA GLU A 488 -7.78 -27.22 -23.67
C GLU A 488 -7.76 -26.03 -22.70
N LEU A 489 -7.82 -24.81 -23.21
CA LEU A 489 -8.05 -23.58 -22.45
C LEU A 489 -9.49 -23.13 -22.64
N THR A 490 -10.19 -22.87 -21.54
CA THR A 490 -11.55 -22.35 -21.53
C THR A 490 -11.62 -21.03 -20.76
N LEU A 491 -12.46 -20.10 -21.25
CA LEU A 491 -12.95 -18.96 -20.49
C LEU A 491 -14.44 -19.14 -20.25
N THR A 492 -14.84 -19.08 -18.98
CA THR A 492 -16.25 -18.97 -18.57
C THR A 492 -16.47 -17.62 -17.88
N ILE A 493 -17.58 -16.96 -18.19
CA ILE A 493 -17.90 -15.65 -17.61
C ILE A 493 -18.87 -15.86 -16.44
N GLU A 494 -18.39 -15.59 -15.23
CA GLU A 494 -19.21 -15.68 -14.02
C GLU A 494 -20.07 -14.44 -13.83
N TYR A 495 -19.53 -13.26 -14.17
CA TYR A 495 -20.21 -12.00 -13.90
C TYR A 495 -20.00 -10.97 -15.01
N ASN A 496 -21.11 -10.30 -15.40
CA ASN A 496 -21.24 -9.18 -16.35
C ASN A 496 -20.17 -9.10 -17.45
N ALA A 497 -20.42 -9.81 -18.55
CA ALA A 497 -19.62 -9.73 -19.77
C ALA A 497 -19.43 -8.30 -20.29
N GLU A 498 -20.41 -7.40 -20.13
CA GLU A 498 -20.38 -6.08 -20.75
C GLU A 498 -19.24 -5.19 -20.19
N ALA A 499 -18.85 -5.41 -18.93
CA ALA A 499 -17.74 -4.67 -18.31
C ALA A 499 -16.37 -4.98 -18.95
N ALA A 500 -16.25 -6.08 -19.69
CA ALA A 500 -15.05 -6.46 -20.44
C ALA A 500 -15.15 -6.22 -21.96
N ASN A 501 -16.16 -5.50 -22.45
CA ASN A 501 -16.41 -5.29 -23.89
C ASN A 501 -15.21 -4.68 -24.66
N ALA A 502 -14.38 -3.89 -23.98
CA ALA A 502 -13.20 -3.25 -24.58
C ALA A 502 -11.93 -4.11 -24.50
N ILE A 503 -11.99 -5.27 -23.84
CA ILE A 503 -10.81 -6.09 -23.57
C ILE A 503 -10.72 -7.23 -24.56
N VAL A 504 -9.57 -7.33 -25.20
CA VAL A 504 -9.24 -8.40 -26.13
C VAL A 504 -8.00 -9.11 -25.62
N LEU A 505 -8.09 -10.42 -25.46
CA LEU A 505 -6.95 -11.28 -25.22
C LEU A 505 -6.10 -11.37 -26.49
N ASN A 506 -4.83 -11.02 -26.36
CA ASN A 506 -3.88 -10.97 -27.46
C ASN A 506 -2.77 -12.01 -27.37
N PHE A 507 -2.42 -12.44 -26.15
CA PHE A 507 -1.28 -13.32 -25.91
C PHE A 507 -1.65 -14.46 -24.96
N ILE A 508 -1.31 -15.69 -25.32
CA ILE A 508 -1.36 -16.85 -24.44
C ILE A 508 0.05 -17.43 -24.36
N ASN A 509 0.65 -17.40 -23.18
CA ASN A 509 1.98 -17.93 -22.92
C ASN A 509 1.85 -19.14 -21.99
N ILE A 510 2.13 -20.35 -22.48
CA ILE A 510 1.99 -21.59 -21.72
C ILE A 510 3.37 -22.13 -21.36
N TYR A 511 3.64 -22.27 -20.06
CA TYR A 511 4.89 -22.79 -19.51
C TYR A 511 4.76 -24.27 -19.17
N GLY A 512 5.81 -25.04 -19.44
CA GLY A 512 5.80 -26.49 -19.24
C GLY A 512 4.98 -27.24 -20.30
N TYR A 513 4.75 -26.65 -21.47
CA TYR A 513 4.00 -27.26 -22.55
C TYR A 513 4.77 -28.46 -23.15
N PRO A 514 4.19 -29.66 -23.22
CA PRO A 514 4.94 -30.92 -23.35
C PRO A 514 5.70 -31.04 -24.67
N ASP A 515 5.05 -30.72 -25.79
CA ASP A 515 5.58 -30.84 -27.16
C ASP A 515 4.93 -29.77 -28.05
N GLU A 516 5.52 -29.41 -29.19
CA GLU A 516 4.92 -28.44 -30.12
C GLU A 516 3.55 -28.93 -30.63
N PRO A 517 2.48 -28.12 -30.56
CA PRO A 517 1.18 -28.52 -31.07
C PRO A 517 1.22 -28.60 -32.60
N SER A 518 0.56 -29.61 -33.13
CA SER A 518 0.39 -29.82 -34.56
C SER A 518 -0.69 -28.92 -35.14
N GLU A 519 -1.78 -28.74 -34.40
CA GLU A 519 -2.93 -27.92 -34.75
C GLU A 519 -3.44 -27.19 -33.51
N VAL A 520 -3.98 -25.99 -33.69
CA VAL A 520 -4.65 -25.24 -32.62
C VAL A 520 -6.01 -24.80 -33.13
N TYR A 521 -7.06 -25.10 -32.39
CA TYR A 521 -8.44 -24.73 -32.72
C TYR A 521 -8.94 -23.66 -31.76
N ILE A 522 -9.67 -22.67 -32.29
CA ILE A 522 -10.35 -21.63 -31.53
C ILE A 522 -11.83 -21.79 -31.81
N ASN A 523 -12.63 -22.14 -30.79
CA ASN A 523 -14.06 -22.39 -30.94
C ASN A 523 -14.40 -23.38 -32.07
N GLY A 524 -13.52 -24.37 -32.31
CA GLY A 524 -13.62 -25.37 -33.37
C GLY A 524 -13.05 -24.97 -34.74
N ASP A 525 -12.63 -23.71 -34.92
CA ASP A 525 -11.99 -23.23 -36.15
C ASP A 525 -10.47 -23.34 -36.07
N LEU A 526 -9.85 -23.86 -37.14
CA LEU A 526 -8.40 -24.06 -37.20
C LEU A 526 -7.65 -22.71 -37.27
N SER A 527 -6.70 -22.52 -36.36
CA SER A 527 -5.80 -21.35 -36.33
C SER A 527 -4.62 -21.52 -37.29
N GLU A 528 -4.10 -20.40 -37.80
CA GLU A 528 -2.91 -20.40 -38.65
C GLU A 528 -1.65 -20.78 -37.84
N SER A 529 -0.85 -21.74 -38.35
CA SER A 529 0.41 -22.16 -37.71
C SER A 529 1.41 -21.05 -37.42
N SER A 530 1.34 -19.91 -38.12
CA SER A 530 2.17 -18.73 -37.85
C SER A 530 1.81 -18.00 -36.55
N ASN A 531 0.68 -18.35 -35.92
CA ASN A 531 0.21 -17.68 -34.72
C ASN A 531 0.90 -18.20 -33.45
N TRP A 532 1.58 -19.35 -33.48
CA TRP A 532 2.31 -19.86 -32.31
C TRP A 532 3.79 -20.11 -32.58
N ILE A 533 4.57 -20.04 -31.50
CA ILE A 533 5.99 -20.37 -31.47
C ILE A 533 6.24 -21.24 -30.24
N TYR A 534 6.75 -22.44 -30.47
CA TYR A 534 7.18 -23.34 -29.39
C TYR A 534 8.69 -23.33 -29.23
N ASN A 535 9.16 -23.14 -27.99
CA ASN A 535 10.56 -23.28 -27.64
C ASN A 535 10.77 -24.62 -26.93
N ASN A 536 11.38 -25.59 -27.63
CA ASN A 536 11.65 -26.92 -27.09
C ASN A 536 12.68 -26.94 -25.93
N GLN A 537 13.52 -25.90 -25.80
CA GLN A 537 14.49 -25.82 -24.70
C GLN A 537 13.83 -25.40 -23.40
N THR A 538 12.98 -24.37 -23.46
CA THR A 538 12.28 -23.84 -22.28
C THR A 538 10.91 -24.49 -22.05
N ARG A 539 10.38 -25.22 -23.03
CA ARG A 539 9.02 -25.78 -23.07
C ARG A 539 7.95 -24.71 -22.93
N VAL A 540 8.16 -23.60 -23.63
CA VAL A 540 7.22 -22.47 -23.65
C VAL A 540 6.53 -22.40 -25.00
N LEU A 541 5.20 -22.38 -24.98
CA LEU A 541 4.36 -22.10 -26.15
C LEU A 541 3.85 -20.67 -26.05
N ASN A 542 4.22 -19.82 -26.99
CA ASN A 542 3.66 -18.47 -27.13
C ASN A 542 2.65 -18.49 -28.28
N PHE A 543 1.44 -18.03 -28.03
CA PHE A 543 0.35 -18.04 -29.00
C PHE A 543 -0.29 -16.65 -29.08
N ALA A 544 -0.29 -16.08 -30.28
CA ALA A 544 -0.94 -14.82 -30.60
C ALA A 544 -2.40 -15.07 -30.99
N VAL A 545 -3.31 -14.34 -30.34
CA VAL A 545 -4.76 -14.49 -30.53
C VAL A 545 -5.45 -13.14 -30.61
N SER A 546 -6.75 -13.16 -30.92
CA SER A 546 -7.63 -12.00 -30.84
C SER A 546 -9.00 -12.46 -30.36
N LEU A 547 -9.11 -12.72 -29.06
CA LEU A 547 -10.33 -13.23 -28.43
C LEU A 547 -10.92 -12.17 -27.51
N PRO A 548 -12.15 -11.72 -27.72
CA PRO A 548 -12.76 -10.73 -26.85
C PRO A 548 -13.11 -11.37 -25.49
N LEU A 549 -12.81 -10.71 -24.37
CA LEU A 549 -13.01 -11.29 -23.02
C LEU A 549 -14.46 -11.20 -22.52
N ASN A 550 -15.33 -10.49 -23.24
CA ASN A 550 -16.77 -10.46 -23.00
C ASN A 550 -17.52 -11.65 -23.64
N GLU A 551 -16.82 -12.58 -24.29
CA GLU A 551 -17.41 -13.80 -24.85
C GLU A 551 -16.66 -15.02 -24.31
N GLU A 552 -17.41 -16.06 -23.97
CA GLU A 552 -16.81 -17.35 -23.61
C GLU A 552 -16.13 -17.98 -24.83
N PHE A 553 -14.99 -18.63 -24.60
CA PHE A 553 -14.24 -19.28 -25.67
C PHE A 553 -13.58 -20.57 -25.20
N VAL A 554 -13.22 -21.40 -26.18
CA VAL A 554 -12.40 -22.60 -26.03
C VAL A 554 -11.24 -22.53 -27.02
N VAL A 555 -10.03 -22.83 -26.55
CA VAL A 555 -8.83 -23.02 -27.38
C VAL A 555 -8.29 -24.42 -27.14
N GLU A 556 -8.25 -25.24 -28.18
CA GLU A 556 -7.76 -26.62 -28.14
C GLU A 556 -6.39 -26.68 -28.83
N PHE A 557 -5.41 -27.30 -28.19
CA PHE A 557 -4.06 -27.50 -28.69
C PHE A 557 -3.82 -29.02 -28.88
N VAL A 558 -3.59 -29.45 -30.14
CA VAL A 558 -3.58 -30.87 -30.57
C VAL A 558 -2.19 -31.42 -30.86
#